data_AF-A0A0Q8CZM7-F1
#
_entry.id   AF-A0A0Q8CZM7-F1
#
_cell.length_a   1.000
_cell.length_b   1.000
_cell.length_c   1.000
_cell.angle_alpha   90.00
_cell.angle_beta   90.00
_cell.angle_gamma   90.00
#
_symmetry.space_group_name_H-M   'P 1'
#
loop_
_entity.id
_entity.type
_entity.pdbx_description
1 polymer ?
#
loop_
_entity_poly.entity_id
_entity_poly.type
_entity_poly.pdbx_seq_one_letter_code
_entity_poly.pdbx_strand_id
1 'polypeptide(L)'
;MRSNLSWWLALLATPGLSSCGEPPAGAPAADGTGARVAFADPAASRVSVERGPLPPRYAAALPSTAADLQGWWEDRGRFPPIMHASDGIASGDAGWIARLRRSADEVPAADVAAWTAQWQQQLRYGEATPAFCTATRAIAGEVDSTLRRALMPSFAERCAGPADSAAVLRADTPDAAVLAYYDSHNGGIGPRPLFSPRLERTARAAMMGEDETIAREAAFVLAELHQPEATAALERLHAQIRDPQRADEVAMAFARTDQGSGQPQLQAACARRVDDPICTGLGKPPTPKEAATPKPAALAQVRARIDQLQALGFVRVGEVDPTQVEGADTEAVLQAAGYAHWFDVETGQFPNAHDSLLRELAALVRPSLSGVVFEEIAPEDDEGPYQLVAYADGMIYRTRAENQGDWYDVDAVLRLLDALLRARKSQDRYLALDTGDHTLIVVGGPRAAIDAALRQKLLTPGDPAEAERAGKAFETQVLQQLRSKSGD
;
A
#
# COMPACT_ATOMS: atom_id res chain seq x y z
N MET A 1 20.91 -15.94 21.39
CA MET A 1 21.41 -16.08 20.01
C MET A 1 20.88 -17.40 19.43
N ARG A 2 19.64 -17.38 18.93
CA ARG A 2 18.95 -18.41 18.15
C ARG A 2 18.14 -17.62 17.13
N SER A 3 18.66 -17.51 15.91
CA SER A 3 18.25 -18.27 14.72
C SER A 3 16.99 -17.66 14.09
N ASN A 4 17.24 -16.91 13.01
CA ASN A 4 16.27 -16.33 12.10
C ASN A 4 15.26 -17.38 11.63
N LEU A 5 13.97 -17.14 11.85
CA LEU A 5 12.90 -17.91 11.23
C LEU A 5 12.82 -17.53 9.76
N SER A 6 13.41 -18.39 8.93
CA SER A 6 13.04 -18.56 7.53
C SER A 6 11.63 -19.13 7.49
N TRP A 7 10.69 -18.34 6.97
CA TRP A 7 9.35 -18.80 6.64
C TRP A 7 9.47 -19.76 5.44
N TRP A 8 9.25 -21.05 5.68
CA TRP A 8 9.15 -22.08 4.65
C TRP A 8 7.67 -22.34 4.35
N LEU A 9 7.34 -22.35 3.06
CA LEU A 9 6.10 -22.91 2.52
C LEU A 9 5.92 -24.37 2.99
N ALA A 10 4.83 -24.64 3.72
CA ALA A 10 4.39 -26.01 4.00
C ALA A 10 3.30 -26.42 3.00
N LEU A 11 3.69 -27.31 2.07
CA LEU A 11 2.84 -28.05 1.14
C LEU A 11 2.21 -29.26 1.84
N LEU A 12 0.87 -29.45 1.76
CA LEU A 12 0.24 -30.76 2.03
C LEU A 12 -0.95 -31.07 1.10
N ALA A 13 -0.76 -32.16 0.34
CA ALA A 13 -1.64 -33.25 -0.11
C ALA A 13 -3.15 -33.06 -0.48
N THR A 14 -3.46 -33.49 -1.71
CA THR A 14 -4.76 -33.93 -2.30
C THR A 14 -5.21 -35.31 -1.76
N PRO A 15 -6.45 -35.86 -1.98
CA PRO A 15 -7.32 -35.66 -3.16
C PRO A 15 -8.86 -35.61 -2.98
N GLY A 16 -9.56 -35.18 -4.05
CA GLY A 16 -11.01 -35.32 -4.21
C GLY A 16 -11.54 -34.65 -5.48
N LEU A 17 -11.38 -35.29 -6.64
CA LEU A 17 -11.95 -34.88 -7.93
C LEU A 17 -13.48 -34.97 -7.93
N SER A 18 -14.19 -33.86 -8.22
CA SER A 18 -15.57 -33.90 -8.73
C SER A 18 -15.84 -32.73 -9.70
N SER A 19 -16.02 -33.10 -10.98
CA SER A 19 -16.67 -32.41 -12.12
C SER A 19 -16.91 -30.89 -12.11
N CYS A 20 -16.34 -30.21 -13.11
CA CYS A 20 -16.84 -28.95 -13.65
C CYS A 20 -18.23 -29.18 -14.30
N GLY A 21 -19.28 -28.62 -13.70
CA GLY A 21 -20.59 -28.48 -14.33
C GLY A 21 -20.74 -27.08 -14.93
N GLU A 22 -21.26 -26.99 -16.16
CA GLU A 22 -21.67 -25.74 -16.79
C GLU A 22 -22.60 -24.92 -15.87
N PRO A 23 -22.49 -23.58 -15.83
CA PRO A 23 -23.44 -22.76 -15.10
C PRO A 23 -24.83 -22.88 -15.77
N PRO A 24 -25.91 -23.11 -15.01
CA PRO A 24 -27.24 -23.17 -15.57
C PRO A 24 -27.63 -21.82 -16.17
N ALA A 25 -28.01 -21.83 -17.45
CA ALA A 25 -28.60 -20.69 -18.12
C ALA A 25 -29.96 -20.35 -17.48
N GLY A 26 -29.99 -19.28 -16.69
CA GLY A 26 -31.23 -18.77 -16.10
C GLY A 26 -31.04 -18.09 -14.75
N ALA A 27 -30.16 -17.09 -14.66
CA ALA A 27 -30.22 -16.16 -13.53
C ALA A 27 -31.42 -15.20 -13.77
N PRO A 28 -32.36 -15.06 -12.83
CA PRO A 28 -33.45 -14.11 -12.95
C PRO A 28 -32.88 -12.68 -13.00
N ALA A 29 -33.43 -11.85 -13.88
CA ALA A 29 -33.12 -10.43 -13.91
C ALA A 29 -33.39 -9.83 -12.53
N ALA A 30 -32.37 -9.26 -11.91
CA ALA A 30 -32.47 -8.60 -10.61
C ALA A 30 -33.51 -7.48 -10.69
N ASP A 31 -34.57 -7.59 -9.89
CA ASP A 31 -35.56 -6.54 -9.74
C ASP A 31 -34.86 -5.24 -9.28
N GLY A 32 -35.15 -4.14 -9.96
CA GLY A 32 -34.54 -2.81 -9.77
C GLY A 32 -34.79 -2.14 -8.41
N THR A 33 -35.13 -2.91 -7.37
CA THR A 33 -35.11 -2.45 -5.98
C THR A 33 -33.65 -2.33 -5.53
N GLY A 34 -33.05 -1.16 -5.80
CA GLY A 34 -31.70 -0.71 -5.42
C GLY A 34 -30.81 -1.76 -4.76
N ALA A 35 -29.93 -2.37 -5.56
CA ALA A 35 -28.95 -3.37 -5.14
C ALA A 35 -28.36 -3.00 -3.77
N ARG A 36 -28.82 -3.70 -2.72
CA ARG A 36 -28.13 -3.74 -1.44
C ARG A 36 -26.96 -4.70 -1.63
N VAL A 37 -25.85 -4.44 -0.94
CA VAL A 37 -24.78 -5.43 -0.80
C VAL A 37 -25.45 -6.71 -0.28
N ALA A 38 -25.46 -7.75 -1.10
CA ALA A 38 -26.12 -9.01 -0.79
C ALA A 38 -25.12 -9.86 -0.01
N PHE A 39 -25.19 -9.80 1.32
CA PHE A 39 -24.30 -10.57 2.18
C PHE A 39 -24.59 -12.07 2.07
N ALA A 40 -23.55 -12.88 1.92
CA ALA A 40 -23.65 -14.32 1.64
C ALA A 40 -24.37 -15.15 2.73
N ASP A 41 -24.34 -14.74 3.99
CA ASP A 41 -25.06 -15.40 5.10
C ASP A 41 -25.72 -14.35 6.03
N PRO A 42 -27.05 -14.32 6.21
CA PRO A 42 -27.74 -13.40 7.12
C PRO A 42 -27.82 -13.83 8.61
N ALA A 43 -27.40 -15.06 8.96
CA ALA A 43 -27.45 -15.61 10.32
C ALA A 43 -26.08 -15.57 11.04
N ALA A 44 -24.97 -15.75 10.33
CA ALA A 44 -23.61 -15.61 10.87
C ALA A 44 -23.14 -14.14 11.06
N SER A 45 -24.00 -13.17 10.77
CA SER A 45 -23.61 -11.85 10.26
C SER A 45 -24.20 -10.65 11.00
N ARG A 46 -24.53 -10.80 12.29
CA ARG A 46 -25.01 -9.66 13.08
C ARG A 46 -23.85 -8.91 13.70
N VAL A 47 -23.77 -7.62 13.39
CA VAL A 47 -22.98 -6.67 14.18
C VAL A 47 -23.59 -6.62 15.58
N SER A 48 -22.85 -7.12 16.57
CA SER A 48 -23.24 -6.99 17.97
C SER A 48 -22.91 -5.60 18.47
N VAL A 49 -23.76 -5.06 19.33
CA VAL A 49 -23.65 -3.69 19.84
C VAL A 49 -23.79 -3.71 21.35
N GLU A 50 -22.82 -3.16 22.05
CA GLU A 50 -22.86 -2.99 23.50
C GLU A 50 -22.38 -1.60 23.91
N ARG A 51 -22.71 -1.18 25.13
CA ARG A 51 -22.21 0.08 25.67
C ARG A 51 -20.81 -0.12 26.23
N GLY A 52 -19.88 0.75 25.87
CA GLY A 52 -18.54 0.73 26.42
C GLY A 52 -17.69 1.92 25.96
N PRO A 53 -16.75 2.39 26.81
CA PRO A 53 -15.84 3.47 26.43
C PRO A 53 -14.78 2.97 25.44
N LEU A 54 -14.09 3.91 24.80
CA LEU A 54 -12.85 3.62 24.10
C LEU A 54 -11.82 3.07 25.12
N PRO A 55 -11.14 1.94 24.85
CA PRO A 55 -10.17 1.38 25.76
C PRO A 55 -9.04 2.39 26.09
N PRO A 56 -8.57 2.48 27.36
CA PRO A 56 -7.52 3.42 27.74
C PRO A 56 -6.22 3.30 26.93
N ARG A 57 -5.90 2.11 26.40
CA ARG A 57 -4.71 1.86 25.57
C ARG A 57 -4.61 2.74 24.33
N TYR A 58 -5.75 3.23 23.80
CA TYR A 58 -5.75 4.18 22.67
C TYR A 58 -5.12 5.53 23.01
N ALA A 59 -4.99 5.85 24.30
CA ALA A 59 -4.28 7.03 24.79
C ALA A 59 -2.88 6.69 25.36
N ALA A 60 -2.47 5.43 25.35
CA ALA A 60 -1.17 5.01 25.87
C ALA A 60 -0.01 5.52 25.02
N ALA A 61 1.19 5.45 25.61
CA ALA A 61 2.44 5.75 24.91
C ALA A 61 2.72 4.73 23.80
N LEU A 62 3.58 5.11 22.86
CA LEU A 62 4.11 4.18 21.86
C LEU A 62 5.32 3.42 22.42
N PRO A 63 5.65 2.23 21.89
CA PRO A 63 6.84 1.48 22.28
C PRO A 63 8.12 2.32 22.21
N SER A 64 8.93 2.36 23.26
CA SER A 64 10.21 3.10 23.31
C SER A 64 11.44 2.19 23.35
N THR A 65 11.27 0.88 23.14
CA THR A 65 12.39 -0.07 22.97
C THR A 65 12.16 -0.93 21.74
N ALA A 66 13.23 -1.51 21.18
CA ALA A 66 13.12 -2.38 20.01
C ALA A 66 12.39 -3.70 20.34
N ALA A 67 12.54 -4.19 21.57
CA ALA A 67 11.84 -5.39 22.05
C ALA A 67 10.33 -5.15 22.19
N ASP A 68 9.93 -3.99 22.72
CA ASP A 68 8.53 -3.63 22.87
C ASP A 68 7.85 -3.43 21.51
N LEU A 69 8.58 -2.87 20.54
CA LEU A 69 8.08 -2.64 19.19
C LEU A 69 7.96 -3.97 18.42
N GLN A 70 8.88 -4.92 18.64
CA GLN A 70 8.78 -6.29 18.12
C GLN A 70 7.60 -7.07 18.73
N GLY A 71 7.37 -6.94 20.04
CA GLY A 71 6.27 -7.60 20.76
C GLY A 71 4.94 -6.83 20.75
N TRP A 72 4.84 -5.74 19.98
CA TRP A 72 3.68 -4.85 20.02
C TRP A 72 2.37 -5.57 19.66
N TRP A 73 2.43 -6.50 18.71
CA TRP A 73 1.24 -7.28 18.32
C TRP A 73 0.70 -8.17 19.45
N GLU A 74 1.58 -8.67 20.31
CA GLU A 74 1.26 -9.58 21.40
C GLU A 74 0.71 -8.83 22.64
N ASP A 75 1.25 -7.65 22.94
CA ASP A 75 0.82 -6.84 24.09
C ASP A 75 -0.33 -5.88 23.74
N ARG A 76 -1.50 -6.48 23.49
CA ARG A 76 -2.75 -5.76 23.24
C ARG A 76 -3.18 -4.88 24.42
N GLY A 77 -2.63 -5.04 25.62
CA GLY A 77 -3.06 -4.31 26.81
C GLY A 77 -2.33 -2.97 27.00
N ARG A 78 -1.05 -2.91 26.64
CA ARG A 78 -0.15 -1.82 27.02
C ARG A 78 -0.10 -0.68 26.00
N PHE A 79 -0.22 -0.99 24.72
CA PHE A 79 -0.03 -0.04 23.64
C PHE A 79 -1.31 0.18 22.82
N PRO A 80 -1.43 1.31 22.09
CA PRO A 80 -2.49 1.44 21.10
C PRO A 80 -2.36 0.36 20.01
N PRO A 81 -3.43 -0.03 19.31
CA PRO A 81 -3.32 -0.95 18.18
C PRO A 81 -2.32 -0.45 17.14
N ILE A 82 -1.51 -1.36 16.59
CA ILE A 82 -0.38 -1.00 15.72
C ILE A 82 -0.84 -0.23 14.48
N MET A 83 -1.82 -0.74 13.75
CA MET A 83 -2.32 -0.11 12.54
C MET A 83 -2.97 1.24 12.85
N HIS A 84 -3.66 1.36 13.98
CA HIS A 84 -4.22 2.65 14.41
C HIS A 84 -3.15 3.72 14.64
N ALA A 85 -2.00 3.34 15.23
CA ALA A 85 -0.88 4.24 15.41
C ALA A 85 -0.13 4.52 14.10
N SER A 86 0.17 3.49 13.30
CA SER A 86 0.88 3.60 12.03
C SER A 86 0.12 4.47 11.04
N ASP A 87 -1.19 4.26 10.86
CA ASP A 87 -2.04 5.08 9.99
C ASP A 87 -2.14 6.52 10.51
N GLY A 88 -2.23 6.69 11.83
CA GLY A 88 -2.20 8.00 12.48
C GLY A 88 -0.92 8.77 12.18
N ILE A 89 0.22 8.08 12.20
CA ILE A 89 1.53 8.66 11.84
C ILE A 89 1.57 8.94 10.33
N ALA A 90 1.26 7.97 9.47
CA ALA A 90 1.30 8.10 8.01
C ALA A 90 0.33 9.15 7.45
N SER A 91 -0.79 9.38 8.15
CA SER A 91 -1.73 10.47 7.83
C SER A 91 -1.25 11.85 8.28
N GLY A 92 -0.15 11.93 9.04
CA GLY A 92 0.41 13.18 9.54
C GLY A 92 -0.37 13.80 10.69
N ASP A 93 -1.15 13.00 11.43
CA ASP A 93 -1.87 13.49 12.61
C ASP A 93 -0.87 14.04 13.64
N ALA A 94 -1.04 15.31 14.01
CA ALA A 94 -0.10 16.01 14.90
C ALA A 94 -0.01 15.34 16.29
N GLY A 95 -1.10 14.75 16.77
CA GLY A 95 -1.13 14.01 18.03
C GLY A 95 -0.28 12.74 17.97
N TRP A 96 -0.40 11.98 16.90
CA TRP A 96 0.40 10.78 16.64
C TRP A 96 1.87 11.08 16.41
N ILE A 97 2.20 12.10 15.61
CA ILE A 97 3.59 12.55 15.42
C ILE A 97 4.21 12.99 16.75
N ALA A 98 3.46 13.70 17.60
CA ALA A 98 3.95 14.10 18.92
C ALA A 98 4.13 12.90 19.88
N ARG A 99 3.29 11.86 19.77
CA ARG A 99 3.46 10.61 20.53
C ARG A 99 4.71 9.86 20.08
N LEU A 100 4.93 9.75 18.77
CA LEU A 100 6.12 9.10 18.20
C LEU A 100 7.39 9.82 18.62
N ARG A 101 7.39 11.15 18.63
CA ARG A 101 8.52 11.95 19.16
C ARG A 101 8.85 11.60 20.60
N ARG A 102 7.86 11.60 21.51
CA ARG A 102 8.10 11.27 22.92
C ARG A 102 8.67 9.87 23.09
N SER A 103 8.12 8.89 22.36
CA SER A 103 8.65 7.52 22.36
C SER A 103 10.09 7.48 21.83
N ALA A 104 10.40 8.19 20.74
CA ALA A 104 11.73 8.28 20.16
C ALA A 104 12.77 8.93 21.10
N ASP A 105 12.35 9.94 21.89
CA ASP A 105 13.19 10.62 22.88
C ASP A 105 13.55 9.70 24.07
N GLU A 106 12.75 8.65 24.30
CA GLU A 106 12.95 7.66 25.37
C GLU A 106 13.74 6.42 24.92
N VAL A 107 14.07 6.30 23.63
CA VAL A 107 14.75 5.11 23.08
C VAL A 107 16.18 4.99 23.63
N PRO A 108 16.54 3.85 24.27
CA PRO A 108 17.91 3.61 24.69
C PRO A 108 18.89 3.67 23.53
N ALA A 109 20.09 4.23 23.73
CA ALA A 109 21.09 4.39 22.67
C ALA A 109 21.45 3.07 21.96
N ALA A 110 21.44 1.94 22.70
CA ALA A 110 21.69 0.62 22.17
C ALA A 110 20.57 0.11 21.22
N ASP A 111 19.36 0.63 21.36
CA ASP A 111 18.17 0.19 20.63
C ASP A 111 17.83 1.06 19.42
N VAL A 112 18.43 2.26 19.32
CA VAL A 112 18.11 3.25 18.27
C VAL A 112 18.08 2.62 16.88
N ALA A 113 19.10 1.84 16.51
CA ALA A 113 19.16 1.23 15.18
C ALA A 113 17.99 0.27 14.93
N ALA A 114 17.74 -0.67 15.85
CA ALA A 114 16.68 -1.67 15.70
C ALA A 114 15.28 -1.04 15.76
N TRP A 115 15.06 -0.08 16.67
CA TRP A 115 13.79 0.64 16.79
C TRP A 115 13.49 1.47 15.53
N THR A 116 14.50 2.18 14.99
CA THR A 116 14.30 2.94 13.74
C THR A 116 14.00 2.04 12.54
N ALA A 117 14.71 0.92 12.39
CA ALA A 117 14.47 -0.02 11.29
C ALA A 117 13.05 -0.61 11.31
N GLN A 118 12.53 -0.94 12.49
CA GLN A 118 11.17 -1.45 12.63
C GLN A 118 10.13 -0.38 12.25
N TRP A 119 10.28 0.89 12.67
CA TRP A 119 9.38 1.95 12.22
C TRP A 119 9.45 2.23 10.73
N GLN A 120 10.65 2.17 10.14
CA GLN A 120 10.83 2.30 8.69
C GLN A 120 10.06 1.21 7.94
N GLN A 121 10.16 -0.04 8.41
CA GLN A 121 9.39 -1.15 7.85
C GLN A 121 7.88 -0.93 8.00
N GLN A 122 7.42 -0.49 9.17
CA GLN A 122 5.99 -0.26 9.41
C GLN A 122 5.38 0.85 8.55
N LEU A 123 6.16 1.90 8.24
CA LEU A 123 5.70 3.01 7.42
C LEU A 123 5.93 2.78 5.92
N ARG A 124 6.60 1.69 5.52
CA ARG A 124 6.97 1.39 4.13
C ARG A 124 5.79 1.20 3.18
N TYR A 125 4.62 0.82 3.67
CA TYR A 125 3.44 0.60 2.84
C TYR A 125 2.31 1.62 3.05
N GLY A 126 2.42 2.52 4.04
CA GLY A 126 1.39 3.53 4.28
C GLY A 126 1.36 4.62 3.20
N GLU A 127 0.21 5.21 2.92
CA GLU A 127 0.15 6.38 2.04
C GLU A 127 0.58 7.66 2.78
N ALA A 128 1.45 8.47 2.17
CA ALA A 128 1.84 9.76 2.73
C ALA A 128 0.83 10.85 2.33
N THR A 129 0.18 11.45 3.32
CA THR A 129 -0.72 12.59 3.07
C THR A 129 0.08 13.91 2.96
N PRO A 130 -0.52 14.99 2.42
CA PRO A 130 0.07 16.33 2.49
C PRO A 130 0.41 16.79 3.92
N ALA A 131 -0.39 16.37 4.91
CA ALA A 131 -0.13 16.68 6.32
C ALA A 131 1.12 15.94 6.83
N PHE A 132 1.28 14.66 6.46
CA PHE A 132 2.49 13.90 6.78
C PHE A 132 3.73 14.55 6.16
N CYS A 133 3.68 14.89 4.87
CA CYS A 133 4.79 15.55 4.20
C CYS A 133 5.14 16.90 4.82
N THR A 134 4.15 17.67 5.27
CA THR A 134 4.38 18.94 5.97
C THR A 134 5.07 18.72 7.32
N ALA A 135 4.57 17.79 8.12
CA ALA A 135 5.14 17.49 9.44
C ALA A 135 6.55 16.92 9.33
N THR A 136 6.77 15.95 8.45
CA THR A 136 8.07 15.27 8.32
C THR A 136 9.12 16.13 7.63
N ARG A 137 8.75 17.07 6.75
CA ARG A 137 9.69 18.07 6.24
C ARG A 137 10.30 18.93 7.34
N ALA A 138 9.50 19.35 8.32
CA ALA A 138 10.01 20.08 9.47
C ALA A 138 11.02 19.23 10.27
N ILE A 139 10.69 17.95 10.50
CA ILE A 139 11.54 16.99 11.22
C ILE A 139 12.84 16.71 10.45
N ALA A 140 12.79 16.60 9.12
CA ALA A 140 13.94 16.35 8.26
C ALA A 140 15.01 17.45 8.40
N GLY A 141 14.59 18.69 8.67
CA GLY A 141 15.44 19.85 8.91
C GLY A 141 16.06 19.91 10.31
N GLU A 142 15.61 19.09 11.27
CA GLU A 142 16.14 19.07 12.63
C GLU A 142 17.55 18.45 12.71
N VAL A 143 18.22 18.60 13.85
CA VAL A 143 19.45 17.85 14.14
C VAL A 143 19.19 16.34 14.15
N ASP A 144 20.26 15.55 14.05
CA ASP A 144 20.14 14.09 14.13
C ASP A 144 19.42 13.64 15.41
N SER A 145 18.43 12.77 15.25
CA SER A 145 17.61 12.25 16.34
C SER A 145 16.99 10.91 15.96
N THR A 146 16.59 10.12 16.95
CA THR A 146 15.92 8.83 16.74
C THR A 146 14.65 8.99 15.89
N LEU A 147 13.85 10.03 16.17
CA LEU A 147 12.63 10.33 15.41
C LEU A 147 12.96 10.63 13.94
N ARG A 148 13.94 11.53 13.72
CA ARG A 148 14.35 11.89 12.36
C ARG A 148 14.78 10.66 11.58
N ARG A 149 15.62 9.80 12.16
CA ARG A 149 16.08 8.56 11.51
C ARG A 149 14.94 7.60 11.16
N ALA A 150 13.93 7.47 12.01
CA ALA A 150 12.78 6.60 11.75
C ALA A 150 11.88 7.11 10.60
N LEU A 151 11.65 8.43 10.52
CA LEU A 151 10.75 9.01 9.52
C LEU A 151 11.41 9.37 8.18
N MET A 152 12.75 9.47 8.15
CA MET A 152 13.46 9.99 6.98
C MET A 152 13.26 9.15 5.70
N PRO A 153 13.25 7.81 5.72
CA PRO A 153 13.02 7.04 4.50
C PRO A 153 11.65 7.30 3.87
N SER A 154 10.56 7.24 4.65
CA SER A 154 9.22 7.52 4.14
C SER A 154 9.06 8.98 3.65
N PHE A 155 9.70 9.94 4.32
CA PHE A 155 9.76 11.33 3.84
C PHE A 155 10.51 11.44 2.51
N ALA A 156 11.69 10.82 2.41
CA ALA A 156 12.52 10.85 1.22
C ALA A 156 11.82 10.22 0.00
N GLU A 157 11.15 9.10 0.22
CA GLU A 157 10.41 8.37 -0.80
C GLU A 157 9.20 9.16 -1.31
N ARG A 158 8.36 9.67 -0.40
CA ARG A 158 7.01 10.13 -0.78
C ARG A 158 6.81 11.64 -0.78
N CYS A 159 7.70 12.39 -0.14
CA CYS A 159 7.48 13.81 0.15
C CYS A 159 8.60 14.72 -0.34
N ALA A 160 9.84 14.24 -0.34
CA ALA A 160 11.01 15.05 -0.65
C ALA A 160 11.06 15.40 -2.13
N GLY A 161 11.20 16.70 -2.43
CA GLY A 161 11.48 17.18 -3.79
C GLY A 161 12.93 17.66 -3.96
N PRO A 162 13.27 18.27 -5.11
CA PRO A 162 14.60 18.86 -5.35
C PRO A 162 15.03 19.86 -4.27
N ALA A 163 14.09 20.62 -3.71
CA ALA A 163 14.33 21.60 -2.64
C ALA A 163 14.75 20.95 -1.30
N ASP A 164 14.40 19.68 -1.09
CA ASP A 164 14.69 18.93 0.14
C ASP A 164 16.04 18.18 0.08
N SER A 165 16.74 18.23 -1.06
CA SER A 165 18.01 17.52 -1.29
C SER A 165 19.08 17.81 -0.23
N ALA A 166 19.19 19.06 0.23
CA ALA A 166 20.15 19.43 1.27
C ALA A 166 19.87 18.72 2.61
N ALA A 167 18.60 18.46 2.94
CA ALA A 167 18.22 17.74 4.16
C ALA A 167 18.42 16.22 4.00
N VAL A 168 18.11 15.67 2.83
CA VAL A 168 18.29 14.24 2.54
C VAL A 168 19.76 13.86 2.46
N LEU A 169 20.61 14.66 1.81
CA LEU A 169 21.99 14.29 1.51
C LEU A 169 22.99 14.59 2.65
N ARG A 170 22.49 14.90 3.85
CA ARG A 170 23.33 15.06 5.05
C ARG A 170 24.08 13.77 5.39
N ALA A 171 25.21 13.94 6.07
CA ALA A 171 26.03 12.81 6.51
C ALA A 171 25.33 11.93 7.56
N ASP A 172 24.41 12.50 8.34
CA ASP A 172 23.65 11.82 9.40
C ASP A 172 22.30 11.24 8.92
N THR A 173 21.91 11.47 7.67
CA THR A 173 20.71 10.85 7.09
C THR A 173 20.96 9.36 6.86
N PRO A 174 20.04 8.46 7.26
CA PRO A 174 20.14 7.03 6.98
C PRO A 174 20.34 6.73 5.49
N ASP A 175 21.14 5.71 5.19
CA ASP A 175 21.43 5.27 3.83
C ASP A 175 20.16 4.93 3.03
N ALA A 176 19.20 4.24 3.65
CA ALA A 176 17.92 3.91 3.04
C ALA A 176 17.13 5.15 2.56
N ALA A 177 17.18 6.25 3.32
CA ALA A 177 16.52 7.50 2.91
C ALA A 177 17.20 8.15 1.71
N VAL A 178 18.53 8.01 1.58
CA VAL A 178 19.23 8.52 0.40
C VAL A 178 18.83 7.71 -0.84
N LEU A 179 18.78 6.38 -0.76
CA LEU A 179 18.32 5.55 -1.88
C LEU A 179 16.87 5.87 -2.26
N ALA A 180 15.97 5.89 -1.29
CA ALA A 180 14.55 6.16 -1.51
C ALA A 180 14.28 7.53 -2.18
N TYR A 181 15.07 8.56 -1.85
CA TYR A 181 14.97 9.88 -2.48
C TYR A 181 15.30 9.84 -3.97
N TYR A 182 16.32 9.09 -4.37
CA TYR A 182 16.68 8.99 -5.78
C TYR A 182 15.73 8.03 -6.52
N ASP A 183 15.28 6.96 -5.87
CA ASP A 183 14.37 5.98 -6.47
C ASP A 183 13.00 6.58 -6.80
N SER A 184 12.43 7.37 -5.90
CA SER A 184 11.11 8.00 -6.10
C SER A 184 11.03 8.93 -7.32
N HIS A 185 12.17 9.41 -7.81
CA HIS A 185 12.25 10.28 -8.98
C HIS A 185 12.46 9.53 -10.31
N ASN A 186 12.62 8.20 -10.28
CA ASN A 186 12.81 7.40 -11.49
C ASN A 186 11.52 7.27 -12.33
N GLY A 187 10.34 7.42 -11.70
CA GLY A 187 9.02 7.36 -12.36
C GLY A 187 8.27 8.69 -12.50
N GLY A 188 8.71 9.76 -11.82
CA GLY A 188 7.96 11.02 -11.69
C GLY A 188 8.12 12.01 -12.86
N ILE A 189 7.18 12.96 -12.97
CA ILE A 189 7.15 14.06 -13.97
C ILE A 189 8.18 15.18 -13.63
N GLY A 190 8.94 15.04 -12.54
CA GLY A 190 9.88 16.05 -12.05
C GLY A 190 11.31 15.95 -12.61
N PRO A 191 12.12 17.01 -12.47
CA PRO A 191 13.55 16.92 -12.74
C PRO A 191 14.20 15.94 -11.75
N ARG A 192 15.03 15.04 -12.26
CA ARG A 192 15.77 14.10 -11.42
C ARG A 192 16.79 14.83 -10.54
N PRO A 193 17.06 14.36 -9.32
CA PRO A 193 18.09 14.95 -8.48
C PRO A 193 19.47 14.80 -9.12
N LEU A 194 20.35 15.79 -8.90
CA LEU A 194 21.73 15.70 -9.35
C LEU A 194 22.47 14.60 -8.59
N PHE A 195 23.39 13.92 -9.28
CA PHE A 195 24.27 12.94 -8.66
C PHE A 195 25.05 13.57 -7.50
N SER A 196 25.19 12.82 -6.40
CA SER A 196 25.91 13.25 -5.21
C SER A 196 26.92 12.20 -4.77
N PRO A 197 28.12 12.59 -4.29
CA PRO A 197 29.04 11.66 -3.64
C PRO A 197 28.43 10.95 -2.42
N ARG A 198 27.38 11.52 -1.81
CA ARG A 198 26.62 10.85 -0.74
C ARG A 198 25.91 9.60 -1.28
N LEU A 199 25.29 9.68 -2.46
CA LEU A 199 24.64 8.55 -3.12
C LEU A 199 25.65 7.45 -3.45
N GLU A 200 26.83 7.78 -4.01
CA GLU A 200 27.84 6.75 -4.31
C GLU A 200 28.29 5.98 -3.05
N ARG A 201 28.46 6.67 -1.91
CA ARG A 201 28.79 6.00 -0.64
C ARG A 201 27.65 5.10 -0.17
N THR A 202 26.42 5.56 -0.26
CA THR A 202 25.22 4.78 0.07
C THR A 202 25.13 3.52 -0.81
N ALA A 203 25.20 3.71 -2.13
CA ALA A 203 25.09 2.62 -3.10
C ALA A 203 26.22 1.58 -2.92
N ARG A 204 27.43 2.04 -2.60
CA ARG A 204 28.55 1.16 -2.24
C ARG A 204 28.23 0.30 -1.03
N ALA A 205 27.72 0.89 0.05
CA ALA A 205 27.37 0.15 1.26
C ALA A 205 26.28 -0.88 0.98
N ALA A 206 25.24 -0.51 0.21
CA ALA A 206 24.18 -1.40 -0.25
C ALA A 206 24.70 -2.58 -1.10
N MET A 207 25.47 -2.30 -2.16
CA MET A 207 25.95 -3.31 -3.11
C MET A 207 26.96 -4.30 -2.51
N MET A 208 27.68 -3.88 -1.47
CA MET A 208 28.65 -4.73 -0.76
C MET A 208 28.04 -5.37 0.50
N GLY A 209 26.78 -5.07 0.81
CA GLY A 209 26.03 -5.66 1.90
C GLY A 209 25.53 -7.07 1.58
N GLU A 210 24.86 -7.68 2.56
CA GLU A 210 24.37 -9.06 2.42
C GLU A 210 23.08 -9.15 1.57
N ASP A 211 22.23 -8.12 1.62
CA ASP A 211 20.91 -8.09 0.99
C ASP A 211 20.99 -7.91 -0.55
N GLU A 212 20.52 -8.93 -1.30
CA GLU A 212 20.51 -8.94 -2.77
C GLU A 212 19.56 -7.89 -3.36
N THR A 213 18.40 -7.74 -2.75
CA THR A 213 17.36 -6.82 -3.21
C THR A 213 17.84 -5.39 -3.06
N ILE A 214 18.41 -5.03 -1.91
CA ILE A 214 18.94 -3.67 -1.67
C ILE A 214 20.15 -3.40 -2.57
N ALA A 215 21.03 -4.38 -2.79
CA ALA A 215 22.15 -4.25 -3.72
C ALA A 215 21.69 -3.98 -5.16
N ARG A 216 20.67 -4.71 -5.62
CA ARG A 216 20.06 -4.53 -6.95
C ARG A 216 19.39 -3.17 -7.04
N GLU A 217 18.54 -2.80 -6.09
CA GLU A 217 17.85 -1.50 -6.04
C GLU A 217 18.85 -0.33 -6.14
N ALA A 218 19.92 -0.35 -5.33
CA ALA A 218 20.96 0.68 -5.39
C ALA A 218 21.66 0.79 -6.76
N ALA A 219 21.78 -0.32 -7.49
CA ALA A 219 22.32 -0.34 -8.85
C ALA A 219 21.37 0.34 -9.84
N PHE A 220 20.07 0.02 -9.77
CA PHE A 220 19.04 0.65 -10.60
C PHE A 220 18.96 2.15 -10.34
N VAL A 221 19.01 2.57 -9.07
CA VAL A 221 19.05 4.00 -8.70
C VAL A 221 20.19 4.74 -9.41
N LEU A 222 21.40 4.19 -9.45
CA LEU A 222 22.52 4.81 -10.16
C LEU A 222 22.33 4.81 -11.69
N ALA A 223 21.84 3.72 -12.26
CA ALA A 223 21.65 3.59 -13.70
C ALA A 223 20.54 4.52 -14.23
N GLU A 224 19.44 4.60 -13.50
CA GLU A 224 18.24 5.35 -13.88
C GLU A 224 18.40 6.85 -13.70
N LEU A 225 19.45 7.33 -13.03
CA LEU A 225 19.76 8.76 -13.00
C LEU A 225 20.08 9.35 -14.38
N HIS A 226 20.58 8.53 -15.32
CA HIS A 226 21.02 8.95 -16.66
C HIS A 226 22.04 10.12 -16.61
N GLN A 227 22.95 10.09 -15.64
CA GLN A 227 24.03 11.08 -15.47
C GLN A 227 25.39 10.38 -15.62
N PRO A 228 26.36 10.96 -16.38
CA PRO A 228 27.67 10.34 -16.60
C PRO A 228 28.40 9.98 -15.31
N GLU A 229 28.30 10.81 -14.28
CA GLU A 229 28.92 10.61 -12.98
C GLU A 229 28.32 9.40 -12.24
N ALA A 230 27.01 9.20 -12.34
CA ALA A 230 26.30 8.07 -11.74
C ALA A 230 26.64 6.76 -12.46
N THR A 231 26.66 6.77 -13.79
CA THR A 231 27.09 5.62 -14.61
C THR A 231 28.54 5.23 -14.30
N ALA A 232 29.45 6.20 -14.24
CA ALA A 232 30.84 5.95 -13.89
C ALA A 232 30.98 5.41 -12.45
N ALA A 233 30.13 5.85 -11.51
CA ALA A 233 30.09 5.30 -10.17
C ALA A 233 29.62 3.82 -10.18
N LEU A 234 28.55 3.50 -10.90
CA LEU A 234 28.06 2.13 -11.05
C LEU A 234 29.13 1.19 -11.62
N GLU A 235 29.83 1.59 -12.68
CA GLU A 235 30.93 0.81 -13.26
C GLU A 235 32.06 0.56 -12.26
N ARG A 236 32.49 1.60 -11.53
CA ARG A 236 33.51 1.47 -10.48
C ARG A 236 33.06 0.52 -9.37
N LEU A 237 31.81 0.61 -8.92
CA LEU A 237 31.29 -0.22 -7.84
C LEU A 237 31.15 -1.67 -8.27
N HIS A 238 30.58 -1.93 -9.46
CA HIS A 238 30.49 -3.26 -10.04
C HIS A 238 31.87 -3.94 -10.15
N ALA A 239 32.90 -3.21 -10.60
CA ALA A 239 34.26 -3.75 -10.73
C ALA A 239 34.91 -4.19 -9.39
N GLN A 240 34.36 -3.76 -8.25
CA GLN A 240 34.84 -4.13 -6.92
C GLN A 240 34.15 -5.38 -6.35
N ILE A 241 33.00 -5.77 -6.92
CA ILE A 241 32.25 -6.94 -6.47
C ILE A 241 33.02 -8.20 -6.88
N ARG A 242 33.30 -9.07 -5.89
CA ARG A 242 34.03 -10.32 -6.11
C ARG A 242 33.12 -11.54 -6.22
N ASP A 243 31.95 -11.46 -5.59
CA ASP A 243 30.94 -12.50 -5.68
C ASP A 243 30.27 -12.48 -7.06
N PRO A 244 30.31 -13.58 -7.84
CA PRO A 244 29.81 -13.58 -9.21
C PRO A 244 28.28 -13.43 -9.29
N GLN A 245 27.53 -13.98 -8.33
CA GLN A 245 26.07 -13.85 -8.30
C GLN A 245 25.69 -12.40 -8.04
N ARG A 246 26.32 -11.76 -7.06
CA ARG A 246 26.15 -10.34 -6.75
C ARG A 246 26.54 -9.44 -7.92
N ALA A 247 27.63 -9.75 -8.60
CA ALA A 247 28.07 -9.01 -9.77
C ALA A 247 27.00 -9.08 -10.88
N ASP A 248 26.40 -10.26 -11.10
CA ASP A 248 25.33 -10.44 -12.07
C ASP A 248 24.07 -9.64 -11.73
N GLU A 249 23.66 -9.63 -10.46
CA GLU A 249 22.51 -8.83 -9.99
C GLU A 249 22.73 -7.33 -10.25
N VAL A 250 23.91 -6.81 -9.92
CA VAL A 250 24.25 -5.40 -10.15
C VAL A 250 24.41 -5.10 -11.64
N ALA A 251 24.95 -6.04 -12.43
CA ALA A 251 25.12 -5.86 -13.88
C ALA A 251 23.77 -5.69 -14.61
N MET A 252 22.67 -6.22 -14.07
CA MET A 252 21.34 -6.04 -14.67
C MET A 252 20.95 -4.56 -14.79
N ALA A 253 21.41 -3.69 -13.88
CA ALA A 253 21.11 -2.26 -13.92
C ALA A 253 21.68 -1.55 -15.16
N PHE A 254 22.74 -2.09 -15.79
CA PHE A 254 23.28 -1.50 -17.03
C PHE A 254 22.27 -1.48 -18.18
N ALA A 255 21.23 -2.33 -18.14
CA ALA A 255 20.12 -2.27 -19.09
C ALA A 255 19.35 -0.94 -19.08
N ARG A 256 19.49 -0.15 -18.01
CA ARG A 256 18.86 1.17 -17.84
C ARG A 256 19.83 2.34 -18.02
N THR A 257 21.10 2.09 -18.34
CA THR A 257 22.07 3.16 -18.59
C THR A 257 21.98 3.66 -20.03
N ASP A 258 22.31 4.94 -20.21
CA ASP A 258 22.46 5.50 -21.55
C ASP A 258 23.78 5.07 -22.21
N GLN A 259 23.80 5.09 -23.56
CA GLN A 259 25.02 5.00 -24.38
C GLN A 259 25.81 3.69 -24.29
N GLY A 260 25.20 2.60 -23.82
CA GLY A 260 25.82 1.27 -23.87
C GLY A 260 26.95 1.06 -22.86
N SER A 261 27.04 1.91 -21.83
CA SER A 261 27.95 1.72 -20.70
C SER A 261 27.61 0.40 -19.99
N GLY A 262 28.63 -0.35 -19.57
CA GLY A 262 28.45 -1.66 -18.93
C GLY A 262 27.75 -2.76 -19.74
N GLN A 263 27.56 -2.59 -21.06
CA GLN A 263 26.91 -3.61 -21.91
C GLN A 263 27.62 -4.97 -21.90
N PRO A 264 28.96 -5.08 -21.92
CA PRO A 264 29.63 -6.37 -21.79
C PRO A 264 29.28 -7.10 -20.48
N GLN A 265 29.14 -6.36 -19.38
CA GLN A 265 28.77 -6.88 -18.07
C GLN A 265 27.33 -7.39 -18.08
N LEU A 266 26.40 -6.59 -18.62
CA LEU A 266 24.99 -6.98 -18.79
C LEU A 266 24.87 -8.25 -19.64
N GLN A 267 25.53 -8.30 -20.79
CA GLN A 267 25.49 -9.45 -21.71
C GLN A 267 26.05 -10.72 -21.04
N ALA A 268 27.17 -10.59 -20.33
CA ALA A 268 27.77 -11.71 -19.60
C ALA A 268 26.84 -12.23 -18.49
N ALA A 269 26.19 -11.33 -17.76
CA ALA A 269 25.23 -11.69 -16.73
C ALA A 269 23.96 -12.33 -17.33
N CYS A 270 23.42 -11.79 -18.43
CA CYS A 270 22.27 -12.38 -19.13
C CYS A 270 22.56 -13.75 -19.76
N ALA A 271 23.81 -14.03 -20.15
CA ALA A 271 24.20 -15.37 -20.59
C ALA A 271 24.16 -16.40 -19.44
N ARG A 272 24.29 -15.95 -18.19
CA ARG A 272 24.18 -16.81 -16.99
C ARG A 272 22.77 -16.81 -16.39
N ARG A 273 22.00 -15.75 -16.60
CA ARG A 273 20.66 -15.52 -16.04
C ARG A 273 19.60 -15.38 -17.13
N VAL A 274 19.48 -16.41 -17.97
CA VAL A 274 18.62 -16.38 -19.16
C VAL A 274 17.15 -16.11 -18.85
N ASP A 275 16.69 -16.49 -17.65
CA ASP A 275 15.30 -16.33 -17.20
C ASP A 275 15.04 -15.01 -16.47
N ASP A 276 16.05 -14.15 -16.28
CA ASP A 276 15.82 -12.84 -15.65
C ASP A 276 14.91 -11.97 -16.56
N PRO A 277 13.85 -11.34 -16.00
CA PRO A 277 12.92 -10.51 -16.78
C PRO A 277 13.59 -9.42 -17.61
N ILE A 278 14.74 -8.91 -17.16
CA ILE A 278 15.50 -7.91 -17.91
C ILE A 278 16.12 -8.53 -19.15
N CYS A 279 16.73 -9.71 -19.03
CA CYS A 279 17.38 -10.40 -20.13
C CYS A 279 16.38 -10.86 -21.20
N THR A 280 15.20 -11.33 -20.79
CA THR A 280 14.12 -11.66 -21.72
C THR A 280 13.54 -10.43 -22.42
N GLY A 281 13.58 -9.25 -21.77
CA GLY A 281 13.11 -7.98 -22.31
C GLY A 281 14.03 -7.34 -23.36
N LEU A 282 15.35 -7.52 -23.25
CA LEU A 282 16.34 -6.90 -24.16
C LEU A 282 16.18 -7.29 -25.64
N GLY A 283 15.56 -8.43 -25.93
CA GLY A 283 15.26 -8.86 -27.31
C GLY A 283 14.05 -8.16 -27.93
N LYS A 284 13.26 -7.42 -27.15
CA LYS A 284 12.06 -6.72 -27.63
C LYS A 284 12.43 -5.27 -27.99
N PRO A 285 12.05 -4.76 -29.17
CA PRO A 285 12.25 -3.35 -29.49
C PRO A 285 11.55 -2.48 -28.44
N PRO A 286 12.19 -1.39 -27.96
CA PRO A 286 11.58 -0.53 -26.97
C PRO A 286 10.26 -0.01 -27.53
N THR A 287 9.17 -0.31 -26.83
CA THR A 287 7.88 0.28 -27.16
C THR A 287 8.02 1.78 -26.94
N PRO A 288 7.77 2.64 -27.95
CA PRO A 288 7.86 4.08 -27.78
C PRO A 288 6.97 4.49 -26.59
N LYS A 289 7.60 4.92 -25.49
CA LYS A 289 6.87 5.44 -24.34
C LYS A 289 6.41 6.83 -24.73
N GLU A 290 5.24 6.91 -25.36
CA GLU A 290 4.63 8.18 -25.74
C GLU A 290 4.34 8.93 -24.43
N ALA A 291 5.20 9.91 -24.09
CA ALA A 291 5.00 10.79 -22.95
C ALA A 291 3.77 11.65 -23.25
N ALA A 292 2.59 11.09 -22.97
CA ALA A 292 1.33 11.72 -23.29
C ALA A 292 1.10 12.85 -22.29
N THR A 293 1.48 14.07 -22.66
CA THR A 293 0.86 15.25 -22.06
C THR A 293 -0.66 15.08 -22.25
N PRO A 294 -1.49 15.17 -21.20
CA PRO A 294 -2.93 14.96 -21.34
C PRO A 294 -3.45 15.94 -22.39
N LYS A 295 -3.98 15.39 -23.49
CA LYS A 295 -4.47 16.18 -24.63
C LYS A 295 -5.58 17.12 -24.12
N PRO A 296 -5.70 18.37 -24.58
CA PRO A 296 -6.74 19.31 -24.13
C PRO A 296 -8.18 18.76 -24.16
N ALA A 297 -8.47 17.81 -25.06
CA ALA A 297 -9.74 17.09 -25.12
C ALA A 297 -10.02 16.24 -23.86
N ALA A 298 -9.00 15.62 -23.26
CA ALA A 298 -9.13 14.84 -22.04
C ALA A 298 -9.55 15.73 -20.85
N LEU A 299 -8.95 16.93 -20.74
CA LEU A 299 -9.30 17.88 -19.67
C LEU A 299 -10.77 18.34 -19.74
N ALA A 300 -11.29 18.56 -20.96
CA ALA A 300 -12.70 18.92 -21.14
C ALA A 300 -13.65 17.78 -20.74
N GLN A 301 -13.27 16.52 -21.00
CA GLN A 301 -14.02 15.35 -20.57
C GLN A 301 -14.03 15.19 -19.04
N VAL A 302 -12.87 15.38 -18.39
CA VAL A 302 -12.78 15.37 -16.92
C VAL A 302 -13.70 16.42 -16.30
N ARG A 303 -13.68 17.66 -16.82
CA ARG A 303 -14.59 18.72 -16.34
C ARG A 303 -16.06 18.37 -16.51
N ALA A 304 -16.43 17.84 -17.68
CA ALA A 304 -17.80 17.40 -17.92
C ALA A 304 -18.22 16.27 -16.96
N ARG A 305 -17.30 15.36 -16.63
CA ARG A 305 -17.53 14.30 -15.64
C ARG A 305 -17.73 14.86 -14.23
N ILE A 306 -16.89 15.83 -13.82
CA ILE A 306 -17.03 16.56 -12.55
C ILE A 306 -18.42 17.21 -12.46
N ASP A 307 -18.81 17.98 -13.48
CA ASP A 307 -20.11 18.67 -13.52
C ASP A 307 -21.28 17.67 -13.42
N GLN A 308 -21.18 16.55 -14.14
CA GLN A 308 -22.20 15.49 -14.09
C GLN A 308 -22.32 14.89 -12.69
N LEU A 309 -21.21 14.49 -12.06
CA LEU A 309 -21.23 13.87 -10.74
C LEU A 309 -21.67 14.85 -9.65
N GLN A 310 -21.27 16.12 -9.76
CA GLN A 310 -21.72 17.17 -8.85
C GLN A 310 -23.23 17.34 -8.92
N ALA A 311 -23.81 17.34 -10.12
CA ALA A 311 -25.26 17.39 -10.33
C ALA A 311 -26.02 16.19 -9.74
N LEU A 312 -25.35 15.03 -9.57
CA LEU A 312 -25.93 13.87 -8.87
C LEU A 312 -25.87 13.99 -7.34
N GLY A 313 -25.09 14.92 -6.80
CA GLY A 313 -24.96 15.16 -5.36
C GLY A 313 -23.61 14.75 -4.76
N PHE A 314 -22.61 14.36 -5.57
CA PHE A 314 -21.24 14.15 -5.10
C PHE A 314 -20.51 15.48 -4.92
N VAL A 315 -20.89 16.27 -3.90
CA VAL A 315 -20.48 17.68 -3.78
C VAL A 315 -18.97 17.92 -3.81
N ARG A 316 -18.14 17.01 -3.26
CA ARG A 316 -16.68 17.17 -3.22
C ARG A 316 -16.00 17.09 -4.59
N VAL A 317 -16.65 16.54 -5.62
CA VAL A 317 -16.05 16.49 -6.96
C VAL A 317 -15.82 17.88 -7.54
N GLY A 318 -16.59 18.89 -7.10
CA GLY A 318 -16.40 20.28 -7.52
C GLY A 318 -15.14 20.94 -6.97
N GLU A 319 -14.46 20.31 -6.00
CA GLU A 319 -13.20 20.79 -5.40
C GLU A 319 -11.97 20.17 -6.08
N VAL A 320 -12.16 19.17 -6.95
CA VAL A 320 -11.09 18.46 -7.64
C VAL A 320 -10.45 19.32 -8.71
N ASP A 321 -9.12 19.41 -8.71
CA ASP A 321 -8.38 19.99 -9.83
C ASP A 321 -8.39 19.00 -11.01
N PRO A 322 -9.07 19.32 -12.14
CA PRO A 322 -9.18 18.40 -13.26
C PRO A 322 -7.84 18.10 -13.95
N THR A 323 -6.77 18.85 -13.66
CA THR A 323 -5.42 18.56 -14.18
C THR A 323 -4.69 17.46 -13.41
N GLN A 324 -5.20 17.09 -12.23
CA GLN A 324 -4.63 16.07 -11.35
C GLN A 324 -5.39 14.74 -11.42
N VAL A 325 -6.42 14.63 -12.27
CA VAL A 325 -7.20 13.39 -12.43
C VAL A 325 -6.63 12.58 -13.60
N GLU A 326 -6.38 11.30 -13.37
CA GLU A 326 -5.76 10.39 -14.35
C GLU A 326 -6.65 10.13 -15.59
N GLY A 327 -7.98 10.18 -15.42
CA GLY A 327 -8.95 9.85 -16.45
C GLY A 327 -10.30 10.56 -16.29
N ALA A 328 -11.14 10.49 -17.34
CA ALA A 328 -12.50 11.05 -17.36
C ALA A 328 -13.59 10.01 -17.06
N ASP A 329 -13.19 8.78 -16.73
CA ASP A 329 -14.05 7.76 -16.15
C ASP A 329 -14.59 8.22 -14.78
N THR A 330 -15.68 7.58 -14.35
CA THR A 330 -16.40 8.00 -13.15
C THR A 330 -15.57 7.73 -11.90
N GLU A 331 -14.90 6.59 -11.88
CA GLU A 331 -14.12 6.03 -10.80
C GLU A 331 -12.94 6.94 -10.46
N ALA A 332 -12.14 7.35 -11.46
CA ALA A 332 -11.01 8.26 -11.27
C ALA A 332 -11.43 9.62 -10.67
N VAL A 333 -12.55 10.20 -11.15
CA VAL A 333 -13.06 11.47 -10.62
C VAL A 333 -13.58 11.31 -9.19
N LEU A 334 -14.27 10.21 -8.88
CA LEU A 334 -14.74 9.93 -7.52
C LEU A 334 -13.56 9.65 -6.57
N GLN A 335 -12.52 8.95 -7.01
CA GLN A 335 -11.32 8.69 -6.22
C GLN A 335 -10.57 9.99 -5.91
N ALA A 336 -10.37 10.86 -6.91
CA ALA A 336 -9.77 12.18 -6.72
C ALA A 336 -10.59 13.07 -5.75
N ALA A 337 -11.91 12.90 -5.71
CA ALA A 337 -12.81 13.58 -4.77
C ALA A 337 -12.94 12.90 -3.39
N GLY A 338 -12.22 11.80 -3.18
CA GLY A 338 -12.26 10.99 -1.97
C GLY A 338 -13.60 10.29 -1.73
N TYR A 339 -14.39 10.02 -2.78
CA TYR A 339 -15.62 9.21 -2.72
C TYR A 339 -15.39 7.75 -3.14
N ALA A 340 -14.27 7.43 -3.76
CA ALA A 340 -13.89 6.06 -4.11
C ALA A 340 -12.51 5.72 -3.53
N HIS A 341 -12.30 4.44 -3.22
CA HIS A 341 -11.02 3.88 -2.85
C HIS A 341 -10.81 2.59 -3.63
N TRP A 342 -9.69 2.51 -4.35
CA TRP A 342 -9.22 1.33 -5.05
C TRP A 342 -8.14 0.67 -4.21
N PHE A 343 -8.20 -0.65 -4.07
CA PHE A 343 -7.22 -1.44 -3.32
C PHE A 343 -7.17 -2.88 -3.84
N ASP A 344 -6.03 -3.54 -3.63
CA ASP A 344 -5.90 -4.98 -3.81
C ASP A 344 -6.60 -5.68 -2.62
N VAL A 345 -7.43 -6.70 -2.90
CA VAL A 345 -8.06 -7.46 -1.80
C VAL A 345 -7.09 -8.46 -1.15
N GLU A 346 -5.98 -8.78 -1.82
CA GLU A 346 -4.84 -9.49 -1.27
C GLU A 346 -3.92 -8.50 -0.53
N THR A 347 -3.58 -8.82 0.71
CA THR A 347 -2.75 -7.99 1.58
C THR A 347 -1.29 -8.45 1.60
N GLY A 348 -1.04 -9.72 1.25
CA GLY A 348 0.28 -10.35 1.31
C GLY A 348 0.88 -10.45 2.72
N GLN A 349 0.08 -10.26 3.77
CA GLN A 349 0.54 -10.25 5.15
C GLN A 349 -0.51 -10.85 6.10
N PHE A 350 -0.03 -11.30 7.27
CA PHE A 350 -0.87 -11.60 8.42
C PHE A 350 -0.33 -10.83 9.61
N PRO A 351 -1.17 -10.16 10.40
CA PRO A 351 -2.61 -9.91 10.19
C PRO A 351 -2.91 -9.02 8.97
N ASN A 352 -4.13 -9.11 8.45
CA ASN A 352 -4.49 -8.47 7.18
C ASN A 352 -4.70 -6.94 7.28
N ALA A 353 -4.79 -6.37 8.49
CA ALA A 353 -5.04 -4.95 8.71
C ALA A 353 -6.40 -4.45 8.22
N HIS A 354 -7.47 -5.22 8.43
CA HIS A 354 -8.85 -4.81 8.13
C HIS A 354 -9.23 -3.46 8.77
N ASP A 355 -8.60 -3.08 9.88
CA ASP A 355 -8.86 -1.82 10.55
C ASP A 355 -8.29 -0.60 9.82
N SER A 356 -7.23 -0.76 9.02
CA SER A 356 -6.75 0.27 8.08
C SER A 356 -7.76 0.46 6.95
N LEU A 357 -8.20 -0.63 6.32
CA LEU A 357 -9.24 -0.58 5.29
C LEU A 357 -10.54 0.05 5.83
N LEU A 358 -10.96 -0.31 7.04
CA LEU A 358 -12.12 0.31 7.70
C LEU A 358 -11.96 1.84 7.84
N ARG A 359 -10.76 2.34 8.16
CA ARG A 359 -10.48 3.79 8.28
C ARG A 359 -10.51 4.48 6.91
N GLU A 360 -9.90 3.87 5.90
CA GLU A 360 -9.88 4.38 4.52
C GLU A 360 -11.30 4.48 3.95
N LEU A 361 -12.09 3.43 4.10
CA LEU A 361 -13.49 3.42 3.65
C LEU A 361 -14.37 4.35 4.49
N ALA A 362 -14.13 4.49 5.80
CA ALA A 362 -14.84 5.48 6.63
C ALA A 362 -14.58 6.92 6.17
N ALA A 363 -13.40 7.21 5.61
CA ALA A 363 -13.06 8.54 5.10
C ALA A 363 -13.91 8.95 3.88
N LEU A 364 -14.44 7.98 3.12
CA LEU A 364 -15.26 8.22 1.93
C LEU A 364 -16.59 8.91 2.25
N VAL A 365 -17.16 8.64 3.43
CA VAL A 365 -18.48 9.16 3.86
C VAL A 365 -18.36 10.29 4.87
N ARG A 366 -17.22 10.99 4.93
CA ARG A 366 -17.06 12.12 5.87
C ARG A 366 -18.14 13.20 5.63
N PRO A 367 -18.72 13.77 6.72
CA PRO A 367 -18.34 13.57 8.12
C PRO A 367 -19.08 12.45 8.86
N SER A 368 -19.91 11.63 8.19
CA SER A 368 -20.82 10.67 8.82
C SER A 368 -20.13 9.69 9.79
N LEU A 369 -18.91 9.25 9.46
CA LEU A 369 -18.11 8.33 10.31
C LEU A 369 -16.89 9.02 10.95
N SER A 370 -16.84 10.34 10.98
CA SER A 370 -15.77 11.05 11.70
C SER A 370 -15.77 10.68 13.19
N GLY A 371 -14.58 10.49 13.76
CA GLY A 371 -14.39 10.16 15.18
C GLY A 371 -14.66 8.70 15.56
N VAL A 372 -15.01 7.83 14.61
CA VAL A 372 -15.07 6.38 14.86
C VAL A 372 -13.65 5.83 14.93
N VAL A 373 -13.40 4.95 15.90
CA VAL A 373 -12.12 4.24 16.04
C VAL A 373 -12.32 2.78 15.68
N PHE A 374 -11.45 2.24 14.83
CA PHE A 374 -11.52 0.85 14.37
C PHE A 374 -10.37 0.01 14.94
N GLU A 375 -10.60 -1.28 15.09
CA GLU A 375 -9.61 -2.26 15.52
C GLU A 375 -9.85 -3.61 14.84
N GLU A 376 -8.77 -4.26 14.47
CA GLU A 376 -8.75 -5.67 14.10
C GLU A 376 -8.15 -6.45 15.26
N ILE A 377 -8.82 -7.56 15.61
CA ILE A 377 -8.32 -8.53 16.57
C ILE A 377 -8.14 -9.84 15.79
N ALA A 378 -6.91 -10.15 15.41
CA ALA A 378 -6.57 -11.41 14.73
C ALA A 378 -6.68 -12.61 15.69
N PRO A 379 -6.93 -13.82 15.15
CA PRO A 379 -6.87 -15.07 15.91
C PRO A 379 -5.47 -15.30 16.51
N GLU A 380 -5.39 -16.14 17.55
CA GLU A 380 -4.11 -16.50 18.19
C GLU A 380 -3.35 -17.61 17.44
N ASP A 381 -4.05 -18.41 16.64
CA ASP A 381 -3.55 -19.61 15.95
C ASP A 381 -3.39 -19.42 14.44
N ASP A 382 -3.54 -18.18 13.95
CA ASP A 382 -3.51 -17.80 12.53
C ASP A 382 -4.56 -18.51 11.63
N GLU A 383 -5.44 -19.34 12.22
CA GLU A 383 -6.48 -20.11 11.51
C GLU A 383 -7.91 -19.65 11.88
N GLY A 384 -8.11 -19.16 13.10
CA GLY A 384 -9.41 -18.69 13.58
C GLY A 384 -9.91 -17.43 12.87
N PRO A 385 -11.19 -17.04 13.04
CA PRO A 385 -11.72 -15.82 12.45
C PRO A 385 -11.15 -14.56 13.11
N TYR A 386 -11.14 -13.48 12.35
CA TYR A 386 -10.88 -12.14 12.86
C TYR A 386 -12.11 -11.59 13.60
N GLN A 387 -11.86 -10.71 14.57
CA GLN A 387 -12.89 -9.89 15.19
C GLN A 387 -12.64 -8.42 14.83
N LEU A 388 -13.55 -7.84 14.04
CA LEU A 388 -13.54 -6.42 13.70
C LEU A 388 -14.33 -5.65 14.75
N VAL A 389 -13.77 -4.56 15.24
CA VAL A 389 -14.34 -3.73 16.30
C VAL A 389 -14.39 -2.27 15.86
N ALA A 390 -15.50 -1.59 16.16
CA ALA A 390 -15.59 -0.15 16.06
C ALA A 390 -16.10 0.47 17.37
N TYR A 391 -15.48 1.57 17.78
CA TYR A 391 -15.87 2.36 18.94
C TYR A 391 -16.45 3.69 18.44
N ALA A 392 -17.73 3.92 18.71
CA ALA A 392 -18.43 5.12 18.26
C ALA A 392 -19.50 5.53 19.29
N ASP A 393 -19.50 6.80 19.67
CA ASP A 393 -20.57 7.42 20.46
C ASP A 393 -20.86 6.70 21.81
N GLY A 394 -19.80 6.17 22.45
CA GLY A 394 -19.89 5.41 23.72
C GLY A 394 -20.40 3.98 23.57
N MET A 395 -20.45 3.49 22.33
CA MET A 395 -20.86 2.13 21.97
C MET A 395 -19.71 1.39 21.31
N ILE A 396 -19.72 0.07 21.46
CA ILE A 396 -18.79 -0.87 20.82
C ILE A 396 -19.60 -1.73 19.86
N TYR A 397 -19.18 -1.74 18.60
CA TYR A 397 -19.74 -2.53 17.51
C TYR A 397 -18.76 -3.63 17.14
N ARG A 398 -19.25 -4.86 17.01
CA ARG A 398 -18.39 -6.02 16.74
C ARG A 398 -18.98 -6.91 15.66
N THR A 399 -18.18 -7.26 14.66
CA THR A 399 -18.50 -8.28 13.66
C THR A 399 -17.35 -9.25 13.50
N ARG A 400 -17.69 -10.51 13.24
CA ARG A 400 -16.73 -11.52 12.80
C ARG A 400 -16.35 -11.24 11.34
N ALA A 401 -15.08 -11.43 11.01
CA ALA A 401 -14.56 -11.53 9.66
C ALA A 401 -13.96 -12.92 9.50
N GLU A 402 -14.28 -13.61 8.41
CA GLU A 402 -13.71 -14.91 8.12
C GLU A 402 -12.21 -14.77 7.83
N ASN A 403 -11.46 -15.78 8.24
CA ASN A 403 -10.03 -15.82 7.92
C ASN A 403 -9.86 -16.40 6.54
N GLN A 404 -9.48 -15.53 5.61
CA GLN A 404 -9.34 -15.85 4.20
C GLN A 404 -7.87 -16.02 3.79
N GLY A 405 -6.97 -16.21 4.77
CA GLY A 405 -5.53 -16.12 4.59
C GLY A 405 -5.10 -14.66 4.66
N ASP A 406 -4.26 -14.24 3.72
CA ASP A 406 -3.80 -12.87 3.50
C ASP A 406 -4.78 -12.00 2.71
N TRP A 407 -6.06 -12.37 2.66
CA TRP A 407 -7.12 -11.65 1.92
C TRP A 407 -8.09 -10.94 2.88
N TYR A 408 -8.57 -9.76 2.51
CA TYR A 408 -9.61 -9.08 3.28
C TYR A 408 -10.97 -9.79 3.17
N ASP A 409 -11.66 -9.99 4.29
CA ASP A 409 -13.12 -10.19 4.29
C ASP A 409 -13.81 -8.81 4.14
N VAL A 410 -13.83 -8.32 2.90
CA VAL A 410 -14.44 -7.02 2.55
C VAL A 410 -15.93 -6.99 2.91
N ASP A 411 -16.60 -8.13 2.86
CA ASP A 411 -18.00 -8.27 3.20
C ASP A 411 -18.26 -7.94 4.68
N ALA A 412 -17.43 -8.45 5.60
CA ALA A 412 -17.46 -8.08 7.02
C ALA A 412 -17.12 -6.60 7.26
N VAL A 413 -16.15 -6.04 6.53
CA VAL A 413 -15.79 -4.62 6.59
C VAL A 413 -16.98 -3.73 6.23
N LEU A 414 -17.59 -3.94 5.06
CA LEU A 414 -18.73 -3.15 4.60
C LEU A 414 -19.96 -3.30 5.50
N ARG A 415 -20.16 -4.49 6.08
CA ARG A 415 -21.24 -4.76 7.04
C ARG A 415 -21.08 -3.94 8.33
N LEU A 416 -19.86 -3.85 8.87
CA LEU A 416 -19.58 -3.03 10.06
C LEU A 416 -19.82 -1.55 9.78
N LEU A 417 -19.35 -1.06 8.63
CA LEU A 417 -19.53 0.34 8.22
C LEU A 417 -21.02 0.70 7.99
N ASP A 418 -21.80 -0.17 7.34
CA ASP A 418 -23.24 0.05 7.16
C ASP A 418 -23.99 0.07 8.50
N ALA A 419 -23.61 -0.79 9.46
CA ALA A 419 -24.19 -0.77 10.79
C ALA A 419 -23.93 0.57 11.52
N LEU A 420 -22.72 1.13 11.39
CA LEU A 420 -22.38 2.43 11.95
C LEU A 420 -23.16 3.57 11.28
N LEU A 421 -23.27 3.58 9.95
CA LEU A 421 -24.06 4.58 9.21
C LEU A 421 -25.53 4.56 9.65
N ARG A 422 -26.11 3.37 9.83
CA ARG A 422 -27.47 3.20 10.34
C ARG A 422 -27.62 3.70 11.78
N ALA A 423 -26.67 3.37 12.65
CA ALA A 423 -26.68 3.84 14.04
C ALA A 423 -26.67 5.38 14.12
N ARG A 424 -25.92 6.03 13.23
CA ARG A 424 -25.86 7.50 13.09
C ARG A 424 -26.96 8.10 12.22
N LYS A 425 -27.89 7.29 11.69
CA LYS A 425 -28.98 7.70 10.77
C LYS A 425 -28.47 8.48 9.55
N SER A 426 -27.27 8.17 9.10
CA SER A 426 -26.68 8.82 7.93
C SER A 426 -27.47 8.47 6.67
N GLN A 427 -27.47 9.39 5.71
CA GLN A 427 -28.00 9.18 4.37
C GLN A 427 -26.94 8.63 3.41
N ASP A 428 -25.72 8.40 3.88
CA ASP A 428 -24.67 7.81 3.08
C ASP A 428 -24.84 6.29 2.94
N ARG A 429 -24.15 5.70 1.98
CA ARG A 429 -24.01 4.26 1.79
C ARG A 429 -22.68 3.94 1.12
N TYR A 430 -22.36 2.65 1.12
CA TYR A 430 -21.28 2.07 0.33
C TYR A 430 -21.83 1.30 -0.88
N LEU A 431 -21.00 1.18 -1.91
CA LEU A 431 -21.19 0.38 -3.10
C LEU A 431 -19.82 -0.17 -3.54
N ALA A 432 -19.67 -1.49 -3.58
CA ALA A 432 -18.55 -2.13 -4.26
C ALA A 432 -18.79 -2.11 -5.77
N LEU A 433 -17.74 -1.89 -6.56
CA LEU A 433 -17.75 -1.93 -8.01
C LEU A 433 -17.03 -3.17 -8.51
N ASP A 434 -17.43 -3.65 -9.69
CA ASP A 434 -16.76 -4.74 -10.39
C ASP A 434 -15.53 -4.22 -11.13
N THR A 435 -14.37 -4.82 -10.84
CA THR A 435 -13.06 -4.55 -11.47
C THR A 435 -12.68 -5.65 -12.47
N GLY A 436 -13.28 -6.84 -12.37
CA GLY A 436 -12.95 -8.01 -13.18
C GLY A 436 -11.64 -8.72 -12.81
N ASP A 437 -11.00 -8.35 -11.70
CA ASP A 437 -9.74 -8.94 -11.22
C ASP A 437 -9.70 -9.04 -9.68
N HIS A 438 -8.51 -9.29 -9.12
CA HIS A 438 -8.27 -9.37 -7.67
C HIS A 438 -8.26 -8.02 -6.93
N THR A 439 -8.60 -6.92 -7.59
CA THR A 439 -8.69 -5.60 -6.96
C THR A 439 -10.14 -5.22 -6.72
N LEU A 440 -10.41 -4.21 -5.89
CA LEU A 440 -11.77 -3.72 -5.66
C LEU A 440 -11.81 -2.20 -5.61
N ILE A 441 -12.88 -1.61 -6.14
CA ILE A 441 -13.22 -0.21 -5.90
C ILE A 441 -14.45 -0.16 -5.00
N VAL A 442 -14.35 0.56 -3.89
CA VAL A 442 -15.50 0.88 -3.04
C VAL A 442 -15.81 2.36 -3.16
N VAL A 443 -17.06 2.67 -3.52
CA VAL A 443 -17.62 4.02 -3.51
C VAL A 443 -18.43 4.23 -2.24
N GLY A 444 -18.11 5.27 -1.48
CA GLY A 444 -18.90 5.74 -0.34
C GLY A 444 -19.43 7.14 -0.59
N GLY A 445 -20.68 7.44 -0.23
CA GLY A 445 -21.24 8.79 -0.38
C GLY A 445 -22.76 8.84 -0.23
N PRO A 446 -23.41 9.97 -0.59
CA PRO A 446 -24.85 10.12 -0.43
C PRO A 446 -25.62 9.04 -1.20
N ARG A 447 -26.53 8.34 -0.52
CA ARG A 447 -27.35 7.26 -1.11
C ARG A 447 -28.06 7.70 -2.39
N ALA A 448 -28.66 8.88 -2.38
CA ALA A 448 -29.37 9.41 -3.54
C ALA A 448 -28.44 9.60 -4.75
N ALA A 449 -27.19 10.02 -4.54
CA ALA A 449 -26.20 10.23 -5.58
C ALA A 449 -25.72 8.92 -6.18
N ILE A 450 -25.39 7.93 -5.33
CA ILE A 450 -25.01 6.58 -5.75
C ILE A 450 -26.15 5.92 -6.54
N ASP A 451 -27.38 5.98 -6.04
CA ASP A 451 -28.53 5.39 -6.72
C ASP A 451 -28.81 6.09 -8.07
N ALA A 452 -28.56 7.39 -8.17
CA ALA A 452 -28.68 8.12 -9.43
C ALA A 452 -27.58 7.76 -10.44
N ALA A 453 -26.34 7.59 -9.98
CA ALA A 453 -25.21 7.15 -10.81
C ALA A 453 -25.45 5.74 -11.38
N LEU A 454 -25.96 4.81 -10.57
CA LEU A 454 -26.37 3.47 -11.01
C LEU A 454 -27.46 3.53 -12.09
N ARG A 455 -28.51 4.35 -11.89
CA ARG A 455 -29.57 4.54 -12.91
C ARG A 455 -29.04 5.11 -14.22
N GLN A 456 -28.01 5.95 -14.16
CA GLN A 456 -27.34 6.52 -15.33
C GLN A 456 -26.25 5.60 -15.91
N LYS A 457 -26.05 4.40 -15.32
CA LYS A 457 -24.99 3.45 -15.69
C LYS A 457 -23.59 4.07 -15.66
N LEU A 458 -23.38 5.00 -14.72
CA LEU A 458 -22.06 5.59 -14.46
C LEU A 458 -21.22 4.72 -13.53
N LEU A 459 -21.86 3.81 -12.80
CA LEU A 459 -21.26 2.85 -11.89
C LEU A 459 -21.86 1.48 -12.19
N THR A 460 -21.04 0.45 -12.09
CA THR A 460 -21.46 -0.95 -12.22
C THR A 460 -21.28 -1.62 -10.86
N PRO A 461 -22.36 -2.13 -10.23
CA PRO A 461 -22.26 -2.79 -8.94
C PRO A 461 -21.46 -4.09 -9.08
N GLY A 462 -20.53 -4.34 -8.16
CA GLY A 462 -19.79 -5.59 -8.02
C GLY A 462 -20.22 -6.39 -6.79
N ASP A 463 -19.69 -7.61 -6.68
CA ASP A 463 -19.77 -8.45 -5.49
C ASP A 463 -18.43 -8.34 -4.73
N PRO A 464 -18.41 -7.85 -3.48
CA PRO A 464 -17.18 -7.75 -2.69
C PRO A 464 -16.41 -9.07 -2.57
N ALA A 465 -17.10 -10.21 -2.59
CA ALA A 465 -16.48 -11.53 -2.49
C ALA A 465 -15.94 -12.06 -3.84
N GLU A 466 -16.32 -11.45 -4.97
CA GLU A 466 -15.88 -11.93 -6.29
C GLU A 466 -14.40 -11.63 -6.53
N ALA A 467 -13.89 -10.48 -6.08
CA ALA A 467 -12.46 -10.14 -6.25
C ALA A 467 -11.55 -11.16 -5.53
N GLU A 468 -11.91 -11.55 -4.30
CA GLU A 468 -11.24 -12.62 -3.55
C GLU A 468 -11.30 -13.96 -4.30
N ARG A 469 -12.50 -14.37 -4.75
CA ARG A 469 -12.67 -15.63 -5.49
C ARG A 469 -11.86 -15.65 -6.79
N ALA A 470 -11.89 -14.55 -7.54
CA ALA A 470 -11.18 -14.40 -8.80
C ALA A 470 -9.66 -14.47 -8.59
N GLY A 471 -9.13 -13.77 -7.58
CA GLY A 471 -7.72 -13.81 -7.19
C GLY A 471 -7.26 -15.23 -6.84
N LYS A 472 -7.93 -15.90 -5.89
CA LYS A 472 -7.60 -17.27 -5.48
C LYS A 472 -7.69 -18.29 -6.63
N ALA A 473 -8.66 -18.11 -7.53
CA ALA A 473 -8.78 -18.95 -8.72
C ALA A 473 -7.59 -18.75 -9.66
N PHE A 474 -7.15 -17.51 -9.86
CA PHE A 474 -5.97 -17.20 -10.67
C PHE A 474 -4.69 -17.79 -10.07
N GLU A 475 -4.45 -17.64 -8.77
CA GLU A 475 -3.31 -18.26 -8.08
C GLU A 475 -3.29 -19.78 -8.24
N THR A 476 -4.45 -20.42 -8.04
CA THR A 476 -4.61 -21.86 -8.23
C THR A 476 -4.22 -22.28 -9.64
N GLN A 477 -4.64 -21.51 -10.65
CA GLN A 477 -4.27 -21.75 -12.05
C GLN A 477 -2.76 -21.59 -12.28
N VAL A 478 -2.12 -20.55 -11.74
CA VAL A 478 -0.67 -20.32 -11.86
C VAL A 478 0.12 -21.44 -11.19
N LEU A 479 -0.26 -21.84 -9.97
CA LEU A 479 0.38 -22.94 -9.25
C LEU A 479 0.26 -24.27 -10.01
N GLN A 480 -0.88 -24.54 -10.64
CA GLN A 480 -1.05 -25.73 -11.48
C GLN A 480 -0.12 -25.69 -12.71
N GLN A 481 0.01 -24.54 -13.38
CA GLN A 481 0.91 -24.38 -14.52
C GLN A 481 2.39 -24.57 -14.12
N LEU A 482 2.80 -24.04 -12.97
CA LEU A 482 4.17 -24.21 -12.46
C LEU A 482 4.46 -25.67 -12.10
N ARG A 483 3.51 -26.35 -11.45
CA ARG A 483 3.62 -27.78 -11.15
C ARG A 483 3.72 -28.63 -12.41
N SER A 484 2.93 -28.32 -13.45
CA SER A 484 3.02 -29.04 -14.72
C SER A 484 4.35 -28.83 -15.43
N LYS A 485 4.99 -27.66 -15.29
CA LYS A 485 6.30 -27.39 -15.87
C LYS A 485 7.48 -28.01 -15.11
N SER A 486 7.29 -28.33 -13.82
CA SER A 486 8.36 -28.87 -12.96
C SER A 486 8.36 -30.41 -12.89
N GLY A 487 7.37 -31.07 -13.48
CA GLY A 487 7.21 -32.53 -13.49
C GLY A 487 7.71 -33.22 -14.75
N ASP A 488 8.22 -32.46 -15.72
CA ASP A 488 9.03 -32.91 -16.86
C ASP A 488 10.51 -32.59 -16.59
#